data_AF-A0A5E4VD69-F1
#
_entry.id   AF-A0A5E4VD69-F1
#
_cell.length_a   1.000
_cell.length_b   1.000
_cell.length_c   1.000
_cell.angle_alpha   90.00
_cell.angle_beta   90.00
_cell.angle_gamma   90.00
#
_symmetry.space_group_name_H-M   'P 1'
#
loop_
_entity.id
_entity.type
_entity.pdbx_description
1 polymer ?
#
loop_
_entity_poly.entity_id
_entity_poly.type
_entity_poly.pdbx_seq_one_letter_code
_entity_poly.pdbx_strand_id
1 'polypeptide(L)'
;MGQHYDVIVIGGSFAGLSAAMQLARARRHVLVLDSRTPRNRFASHVHGFLGQDGKTPGEIIDEATAQLLAYPSAHVAAGEAHSAARVDDRFIVTQSSGSASSADRLILATGVRDELPALPGLDKRWGISALHCPYCHGYEVAGKRLGVLATHSLSIHQAMLVPDWGPTTWFTQGIIEPSPEDTERLKARNVQIERVPVVDVLGDAPNMTGLRLADGRIIEIDALFVGPRAEMASPLANQLGCEFDEGPMGAVIRVDDWKQTSVPGVFAAGDAASVWSNATFAAAAGVAAGVAAHRSLIFGL
;
A
#
# COMPACT_ATOMS: atom_id res chain seq x y z
N MET A 1 -11.10 -14.96 29.34
CA MET A 1 -10.96 -15.51 27.97
C MET A 1 -11.64 -14.55 27.01
N GLY A 2 -10.96 -14.13 25.95
CA GLY A 2 -11.49 -13.20 24.96
C GLY A 2 -12.60 -13.80 24.09
N GLN A 3 -13.23 -12.98 23.26
CA GLN A 3 -14.24 -13.43 22.30
C GLN A 3 -13.59 -14.29 21.19
N HIS A 4 -14.33 -15.28 20.68
CA HIS A 4 -13.90 -16.19 19.62
C HIS A 4 -14.63 -15.91 18.31
N TYR A 5 -13.90 -16.04 17.20
CA TYR A 5 -14.37 -15.80 15.83
C TYR A 5 -13.92 -16.95 14.91
N ASP A 6 -14.63 -17.18 13.81
CA ASP A 6 -14.14 -18.10 12.79
C ASP A 6 -12.87 -17.52 12.14
N VAL A 7 -12.87 -16.21 11.85
CA VAL A 7 -11.77 -15.50 11.22
C VAL A 7 -11.57 -14.12 11.84
N ILE A 8 -10.32 -13.76 12.13
CA ILE A 8 -9.93 -12.36 12.40
C ILE A 8 -9.20 -11.80 11.18
N VAL A 9 -9.68 -10.66 10.68
CA VAL A 9 -9.04 -9.88 9.62
C VAL A 9 -8.33 -8.69 10.27
N ILE A 10 -7.04 -8.55 10.01
CA ILE A 10 -6.20 -7.50 10.60
C ILE A 10 -5.93 -6.45 9.52
N GLY A 11 -6.50 -5.27 9.71
CA GLY A 11 -6.56 -4.17 8.74
C GLY A 11 -7.96 -4.04 8.12
N GLY A 12 -8.54 -2.85 8.23
CA GLY A 12 -9.92 -2.53 7.82
C GLY A 12 -10.01 -1.58 6.62
N SER A 13 -9.03 -1.64 5.70
CA SER A 13 -9.08 -0.91 4.43
C SER A 13 -9.55 -1.83 3.29
N PHE A 14 -9.25 -1.48 2.03
CA PHE A 14 -9.79 -2.14 0.82
C PHE A 14 -9.67 -3.67 0.83
N ALA A 15 -8.49 -4.21 1.16
CA ALA A 15 -8.26 -5.65 1.20
C ALA A 15 -9.04 -6.34 2.33
N GLY A 16 -8.95 -5.81 3.55
CA GLY A 16 -9.57 -6.42 4.71
C GLY A 16 -11.09 -6.39 4.68
N LEU A 17 -11.69 -5.25 4.31
CA LEU A 17 -13.14 -5.14 4.16
C LEU A 17 -13.67 -6.04 3.05
N SER A 18 -12.94 -6.17 1.94
CA SER A 18 -13.31 -7.07 0.84
C SER A 18 -13.26 -8.54 1.27
N ALA A 19 -12.26 -8.94 2.08
CA ALA A 19 -12.16 -10.28 2.64
C ALA A 19 -13.30 -10.57 3.64
N ALA A 20 -13.52 -9.66 4.59
CA ALA A 20 -14.55 -9.77 5.60
C ALA A 20 -15.96 -9.87 4.99
N MET A 21 -16.22 -9.15 3.89
CA MET A 21 -17.49 -9.24 3.17
C MET A 21 -17.77 -10.67 2.67
N GLN A 22 -16.77 -11.37 2.12
CA GLN A 22 -16.96 -12.76 1.66
C GLN A 22 -17.28 -13.71 2.83
N LEU A 23 -16.59 -13.52 3.96
CA LEU A 23 -16.77 -14.30 5.18
C LEU A 23 -18.16 -14.06 5.81
N ALA A 24 -18.58 -12.80 5.89
CA ALA A 24 -19.90 -12.42 6.39
C ALA A 24 -21.02 -13.02 5.53
N ARG A 25 -20.88 -12.97 4.20
CA ARG A 25 -21.83 -13.61 3.27
C ARG A 25 -21.83 -15.13 3.35
N ALA A 26 -20.70 -15.73 3.72
CA ALA A 26 -20.59 -17.15 4.06
C ALA A 26 -21.13 -17.49 5.47
N ARG A 27 -21.73 -16.51 6.16
CA ARG A 27 -22.31 -16.61 7.51
C ARG A 27 -21.29 -17.02 8.57
N ARG A 28 -20.04 -16.60 8.40
CA ARG A 28 -18.98 -16.78 9.39
C ARG A 28 -18.93 -15.61 10.36
N HIS A 29 -18.58 -15.91 11.61
CA HIS A 29 -18.29 -14.94 12.64
C HIS A 29 -16.92 -14.32 12.35
N VAL A 30 -16.92 -13.06 11.91
CA VAL A 30 -15.71 -12.36 11.49
C VAL A 30 -15.51 -11.10 12.33
N LEU A 31 -14.27 -10.86 12.74
CA LEU A 31 -13.83 -9.61 13.34
C LEU A 31 -12.83 -8.93 12.40
N VAL A 32 -13.10 -7.69 12.02
CA VAL A 32 -12.11 -6.78 11.43
C VAL A 32 -11.52 -5.94 12.55
N LEU A 33 -10.21 -6.03 12.75
CA LEU A 33 -9.47 -5.23 13.70
C LEU A 33 -8.61 -4.22 12.94
N ASP A 34 -8.89 -2.93 13.10
CA ASP A 34 -8.30 -1.87 12.29
C ASP A 34 -7.74 -0.70 13.10
N SER A 35 -6.52 -0.28 12.78
CA SER A 35 -5.85 0.87 13.40
C SER A 35 -6.26 2.23 12.79
N ARG A 36 -7.09 2.24 11.74
CA ARG A 36 -7.56 3.44 11.02
C ARG A 36 -6.45 4.32 10.45
N THR A 37 -5.35 3.70 10.04
CA THR A 37 -4.18 4.38 9.47
C THR A 37 -3.90 3.93 8.02
N PRO A 38 -4.85 4.08 7.07
CA PRO A 38 -4.68 3.57 5.71
C PRO A 38 -3.51 4.27 5.00
N ARG A 39 -2.83 3.54 4.09
CA ARG A 39 -1.66 4.04 3.35
C ARG A 39 -1.97 5.31 2.55
N ASN A 40 -3.14 5.37 1.94
CA ASN A 40 -3.60 6.49 1.11
C ASN A 40 -4.24 7.65 1.89
N ARG A 41 -4.13 7.71 3.23
CA ARG A 41 -4.66 8.82 4.06
C ARG A 41 -4.12 10.20 3.70
N PHE A 42 -3.03 10.25 2.94
CA PHE A 42 -2.41 11.49 2.48
C PHE A 42 -3.04 12.04 1.19
N ALA A 43 -3.72 11.18 0.42
CA ALA A 43 -4.39 11.57 -0.81
C ALA A 43 -5.79 12.09 -0.51
N SER A 44 -6.22 13.13 -1.23
CA SER A 44 -7.57 13.69 -1.10
C SER A 44 -8.65 12.78 -1.68
N HIS A 45 -8.37 12.13 -2.82
CA HIS A 45 -9.31 11.30 -3.55
C HIS A 45 -8.65 10.01 -4.06
N VAL A 46 -9.48 9.00 -4.32
CA VAL A 46 -9.09 7.72 -4.93
C VAL A 46 -9.47 7.75 -6.41
N HIS A 47 -8.52 7.40 -7.28
CA HIS A 47 -8.76 7.27 -8.71
C HIS A 47 -8.42 5.87 -9.21
N GLY A 48 -9.02 5.48 -10.34
CA GLY A 48 -8.83 4.18 -10.97
C GLY A 48 -9.51 3.02 -10.25
N PHE A 49 -10.44 3.30 -9.32
CA PHE A 49 -11.26 2.28 -8.66
C PHE A 49 -12.69 2.32 -9.20
N LEU A 50 -13.10 1.27 -9.91
CA LEU A 50 -14.37 1.21 -10.63
C LEU A 50 -15.57 1.50 -9.70
N GLY A 51 -16.38 2.49 -10.07
CA GLY A 51 -17.54 2.93 -9.30
C GLY A 51 -17.23 3.83 -8.09
N GLN A 52 -15.96 4.06 -7.78
CA GLN A 52 -15.50 4.87 -6.65
C GLN A 52 -14.54 5.99 -7.07
N ASP A 53 -14.33 6.19 -8.38
CA ASP A 53 -13.41 7.19 -8.92
C ASP A 53 -13.78 8.61 -8.48
N GLY A 54 -12.82 9.32 -7.90
CA GLY A 54 -12.99 10.67 -7.38
C GLY A 54 -13.62 10.75 -5.99
N LYS A 55 -13.93 9.64 -5.31
CA LYS A 55 -14.35 9.66 -3.90
C LYS A 55 -13.16 9.78 -2.96
N THR A 56 -13.39 10.33 -1.76
CA THR A 56 -12.35 10.33 -0.72
C THR A 56 -12.09 8.90 -0.21
N PRO A 57 -10.87 8.58 0.25
CA PRO A 57 -10.59 7.29 0.87
C PRO A 57 -11.52 6.95 2.05
N GLY A 58 -11.86 7.96 2.85
CA GLY A 58 -12.72 7.81 4.03
C GLY A 58 -14.15 7.42 3.66
N GLU A 59 -14.75 8.12 2.69
CA GLU A 59 -16.12 7.80 2.22
C GLU A 59 -16.24 6.36 1.74
N ILE A 60 -15.25 5.87 0.97
CA ILE A 60 -15.26 4.49 0.47
C ILE A 60 -15.19 3.48 1.61
N ILE A 61 -14.30 3.71 2.59
CA ILE A 61 -14.11 2.83 3.74
C ILE A 61 -15.34 2.83 4.65
N ASP A 62 -15.93 4.01 4.92
CA ASP A 62 -17.12 4.16 5.74
C ASP A 62 -18.33 3.48 5.09
N GLU A 63 -18.53 3.68 3.78
CA GLU A 63 -19.60 3.02 3.02
C GLU A 63 -19.44 1.49 3.05
N ALA A 64 -18.25 0.97 2.78
CA ALA A 64 -17.96 -0.45 2.81
C ALA A 64 -18.11 -1.05 4.23
N THR A 65 -17.72 -0.30 5.26
CA THR A 65 -17.89 -0.69 6.66
C THR A 65 -19.36 -0.77 7.04
N ALA A 66 -20.17 0.22 6.65
CA ALA A 66 -21.61 0.21 6.89
C ALA A 66 -22.30 -0.98 6.20
N GLN A 67 -21.89 -1.28 4.96
CA GLN A 67 -22.37 -2.46 4.23
C GLN A 67 -21.98 -3.78 4.94
N LEU A 68 -20.76 -3.88 5.47
CA LEU A 68 -20.31 -5.05 6.21
C LEU A 68 -21.08 -5.24 7.52
N LEU A 69 -21.31 -4.16 8.27
CA LEU A 69 -22.03 -4.19 9.56
C LEU A 69 -23.53 -4.48 9.43
N ALA A 70 -24.09 -4.45 8.21
CA ALA A 70 -25.45 -4.93 7.95
C ALA A 70 -25.58 -6.46 8.14
N TYR A 71 -24.46 -7.20 8.20
CA TYR A 71 -24.45 -8.64 8.47
C TYR A 71 -24.20 -8.91 9.97
N PRO A 72 -25.13 -9.57 10.69
CA PRO A 72 -25.00 -9.77 12.14
C PRO A 72 -23.79 -10.59 12.61
N SER A 73 -23.15 -11.35 11.72
CA SER A 73 -21.97 -12.13 12.04
C SER A 73 -20.66 -11.33 11.88
N ALA A 74 -20.72 -10.11 11.34
CA ALA A 74 -19.56 -9.26 11.11
C ALA A 74 -19.41 -8.20 12.21
N HIS A 75 -18.19 -8.07 12.71
CA HIS A 75 -17.83 -7.12 13.75
C HIS A 75 -16.64 -6.30 13.28
N VAL A 76 -16.63 -5.01 13.59
CA VAL A 76 -15.50 -4.12 13.31
C VAL A 76 -15.09 -3.45 14.61
N ALA A 77 -13.83 -3.57 14.97
CA ALA A 77 -13.25 -2.94 16.16
C ALA A 77 -12.09 -2.05 15.75
N ALA A 78 -12.09 -0.82 16.28
CA ALA A 78 -10.91 0.03 16.21
C ALA A 78 -9.88 -0.48 17.22
N GLY A 79 -8.66 -0.75 16.73
CA GLY A 79 -7.56 -1.22 17.56
C GLY A 79 -6.37 -1.67 16.72
N GLU A 80 -5.18 -1.47 17.27
CA GLU A 80 -3.94 -1.97 16.68
C GLU A 80 -3.67 -3.38 17.21
N ALA A 81 -3.53 -4.36 16.32
CA ALA A 81 -3.07 -5.69 16.64
C ALA A 81 -1.54 -5.66 16.90
N HIS A 82 -1.15 -5.85 18.15
CA HIS A 82 0.25 -5.77 18.59
C HIS A 82 0.95 -7.13 18.50
N SER A 83 0.25 -8.20 18.88
CA SER A 83 0.80 -9.55 18.78
C SER A 83 -0.19 -10.59 18.25
N ALA A 84 0.35 -11.60 17.57
CA ALA A 84 -0.40 -12.76 17.12
C ALA A 84 0.44 -14.02 17.33
N ALA A 85 -0.17 -15.06 17.90
CA ALA A 85 0.47 -16.34 18.13
C ALA A 85 -0.52 -17.48 17.89
N ARG A 86 0.00 -18.62 17.42
CA ARG A 86 -0.75 -19.88 17.42
C ARG A 86 -0.69 -20.50 18.81
N VAL A 87 -1.85 -20.83 19.37
CA VAL A 87 -2.02 -21.52 20.65
C VAL A 87 -2.95 -22.69 20.38
N ASP A 88 -2.43 -23.91 20.52
CA ASP A 88 -3.07 -25.15 20.08
C ASP A 88 -3.51 -25.07 18.60
N ASP A 89 -4.81 -25.26 18.34
CA ASP A 89 -5.41 -25.22 17.01
C ASP A 89 -5.99 -23.85 16.63
N ARG A 90 -5.70 -22.80 17.41
CA ARG A 90 -6.24 -21.45 17.20
C ARG A 90 -5.17 -20.39 17.18
N PHE A 91 -5.55 -19.21 16.71
CA PHE A 91 -4.74 -18.01 16.79
C PHE A 91 -5.28 -17.08 17.88
N ILE A 92 -4.39 -16.47 18.64
CA ILE A 92 -4.70 -15.43 19.61
C ILE A 92 -4.09 -14.12 19.11
N VAL A 93 -4.93 -13.11 18.93
CA VAL A 93 -4.52 -11.74 18.56
C VAL A 93 -4.70 -10.84 19.77
N THR A 94 -3.63 -10.17 20.18
CA THR A 94 -3.62 -9.22 21.30
C THR A 94 -3.47 -7.81 20.77
N GLN A 95 -4.35 -6.91 21.17
CA GLN A 95 -4.30 -5.50 20.82
C GLN A 95 -3.29 -4.75 21.69
N SER A 96 -2.84 -3.57 21.24
CA SER A 96 -1.98 -2.67 22.04
C SER A 96 -2.62 -2.25 23.38
N SER A 97 -3.94 -2.33 23.49
CA SER A 97 -4.70 -2.08 24.73
C SER A 97 -4.68 -3.25 25.73
N GLY A 98 -4.13 -4.39 25.35
CA GLY A 98 -4.08 -5.62 26.14
C GLY A 98 -5.30 -6.53 26.00
N SER A 99 -6.35 -6.11 25.28
CA SER A 99 -7.47 -6.99 24.95
C SER A 99 -7.03 -8.09 23.96
N ALA A 100 -7.59 -9.28 24.11
CA ALA A 100 -7.27 -10.42 23.24
C ALA A 100 -8.54 -11.01 22.62
N SER A 101 -8.45 -11.48 21.39
CA SER A 101 -9.49 -12.25 20.69
C SER A 101 -8.86 -13.48 20.06
N SER A 102 -9.66 -14.54 19.87
CA SER A 102 -9.19 -15.79 19.27
C SER A 102 -9.89 -16.07 17.94
N ALA A 103 -9.21 -16.75 17.02
CA ALA A 103 -9.83 -17.22 15.78
C ALA A 103 -9.23 -18.52 15.25
N ASP A 104 -10.00 -19.21 14.42
CA ASP A 104 -9.53 -20.42 13.74
C ASP A 104 -8.64 -20.09 12.53
N ARG A 105 -8.84 -18.92 11.88
CA ARG A 105 -8.01 -18.41 10.78
C ARG A 105 -7.69 -16.92 10.95
N LEU A 106 -6.59 -16.49 10.35
CA LEU A 106 -6.21 -15.08 10.26
C LEU A 106 -6.10 -14.60 8.81
N ILE A 107 -6.47 -13.35 8.56
CA ILE A 107 -6.16 -12.65 7.31
C ILE A 107 -5.35 -11.39 7.64
N LEU A 108 -4.11 -11.34 7.18
CA LEU A 108 -3.21 -10.19 7.30
C LEU A 108 -3.44 -9.24 6.11
N ALA A 109 -4.23 -8.20 6.34
CA ALA A 109 -4.52 -7.13 5.40
C ALA A 109 -3.93 -5.79 5.91
N THR A 110 -2.76 -5.86 6.55
CA THR A 110 -2.15 -4.77 7.33
C THR A 110 -1.59 -3.64 6.47
N GLY A 111 -1.38 -3.88 5.17
CA GLY A 111 -0.73 -2.95 4.26
C GLY A 111 0.75 -2.71 4.60
N VAL A 112 1.27 -1.60 4.06
CA VAL A 112 2.67 -1.18 4.18
C VAL A 112 2.76 0.30 4.57
N ARG A 113 3.94 0.71 5.05
CA ARG A 113 4.32 2.11 5.22
C ARG A 113 5.34 2.49 4.14
N ASP A 114 5.21 3.70 3.61
CA ASP A 114 6.18 4.26 2.67
C ASP A 114 7.33 4.91 3.44
N GLU A 115 8.54 4.37 3.28
CA GLU A 115 9.79 4.99 3.72
C GLU A 115 10.24 5.98 2.65
N LEU A 116 10.04 7.27 2.93
CA LEU A 116 10.40 8.35 2.02
C LEU A 116 11.92 8.64 2.09
N PRO A 117 12.55 9.01 0.96
CA PRO A 117 13.92 9.51 0.97
C PRO A 117 14.10 10.67 1.95
N ALA A 118 15.27 10.76 2.56
CA ALA A 118 15.65 11.85 3.46
C ALA A 118 15.90 13.17 2.70
N LEU A 119 14.84 13.71 2.10
CA LEU A 119 14.84 14.95 1.35
C LEU A 119 13.99 16.00 2.09
N PRO A 120 14.58 17.12 2.55
CA PRO A 120 13.85 18.14 3.30
C PRO A 120 12.58 18.60 2.58
N GLY A 121 11.45 18.56 3.31
CA GLY A 121 10.16 19.05 2.84
C GLY A 121 9.38 18.09 1.93
N LEU A 122 9.89 16.88 1.65
CA LEU A 122 9.20 15.87 0.85
C LEU A 122 7.98 15.28 1.59
N ASP A 123 8.13 14.98 2.87
CA ASP A 123 7.10 14.43 3.76
C ASP A 123 5.84 15.30 3.83
N LYS A 124 6.02 16.62 3.92
CA LYS A 124 4.93 17.61 3.97
C LYS A 124 4.12 17.71 2.66
N ARG A 125 4.58 17.05 1.60
CA ARG A 125 3.98 17.08 0.25
C ARG A 125 3.47 15.72 -0.20
N TRP A 126 3.73 14.68 0.59
CA TRP A 126 3.36 13.31 0.27
C TRP A 126 1.85 13.18 0.08
N GLY A 127 1.45 12.53 -1.02
CA GLY A 127 0.04 12.35 -1.39
C GLY A 127 -0.61 13.55 -2.09
N ILE A 128 0.10 14.67 -2.27
CA ILE A 128 -0.44 15.89 -2.89
C ILE A 128 0.42 16.36 -4.07
N SER A 129 1.67 16.74 -3.82
CA SER A 129 2.63 17.13 -4.87
C SER A 129 3.87 16.24 -4.92
N ALA A 130 4.09 15.42 -3.89
CA ALA A 130 4.98 14.27 -3.94
C ALA A 130 4.13 12.99 -3.99
N LEU A 131 4.30 12.19 -5.04
CA LEU A 131 3.34 11.17 -5.46
C LEU A 131 4.05 9.84 -5.72
N HIS A 132 3.39 8.73 -5.41
CA HIS A 132 3.93 7.40 -5.72
C HIS A 132 3.53 6.93 -7.13
N CYS A 133 2.22 6.76 -7.33
CA CYS A 133 1.69 6.08 -8.50
C CYS A 133 1.17 7.09 -9.53
N PRO A 134 1.68 7.10 -10.78
CA PRO A 134 1.20 7.99 -11.83
C PRO A 134 -0.23 7.65 -12.28
N TYR A 135 -0.66 6.39 -12.20
CA TYR A 135 -2.05 6.03 -12.50
C TYR A 135 -3.05 6.55 -11.46
N CYS A 136 -2.61 6.83 -10.22
CA CYS A 136 -3.50 7.31 -9.17
C CYS A 136 -3.65 8.84 -9.15
N HIS A 137 -2.66 9.59 -9.65
CA HIS A 137 -2.60 11.04 -9.49
C HIS A 137 -2.13 11.80 -10.73
N GLY A 138 -1.65 11.08 -11.76
CA GLY A 138 -1.03 11.67 -12.94
C GLY A 138 -2.02 12.55 -13.71
N TYR A 139 -3.30 12.17 -13.75
CA TYR A 139 -4.33 12.95 -14.43
C TYR A 139 -4.52 14.32 -13.78
N GLU A 140 -4.52 14.39 -12.45
CA GLU A 140 -4.70 15.63 -11.68
C GLU A 140 -3.50 16.59 -11.80
N VAL A 141 -2.32 16.06 -12.16
CA VAL A 141 -1.10 16.85 -12.41
C VAL A 141 -0.75 16.93 -13.90
N ALA A 142 -1.64 16.51 -14.78
CA ALA A 142 -1.37 16.47 -16.21
C ALA A 142 -1.06 17.87 -16.78
N GLY A 143 -0.14 17.92 -17.74
CA GLY A 143 0.35 19.14 -18.39
C GLY A 143 1.33 19.98 -17.57
N LYS A 144 1.56 19.65 -16.28
CA LYS A 144 2.53 20.35 -15.42
C LYS A 144 3.97 19.84 -15.64
N ARG A 145 4.96 20.53 -15.05
CA ARG A 145 6.36 20.07 -15.04
C ARG A 145 6.52 18.96 -14.00
N LEU A 146 6.79 17.74 -14.46
CA LEU A 146 6.83 16.56 -13.63
C LEU A 146 8.28 16.15 -13.35
N GLY A 147 8.58 15.82 -12.11
CA GLY A 147 9.83 15.22 -11.70
C GLY A 147 9.66 13.72 -11.45
N VAL A 148 10.71 12.93 -11.68
CA VAL A 148 10.83 11.57 -11.14
C VAL A 148 12.12 11.49 -10.34
N LEU A 149 12.03 11.19 -9.05
CA LEU A 149 13.18 11.04 -8.17
C LEU A 149 13.60 9.56 -8.12
N ALA A 150 14.83 9.28 -8.52
CA ALA A 150 15.38 7.94 -8.34
C ALA A 150 15.58 7.62 -6.86
N THR A 151 15.20 6.40 -6.49
CA THR A 151 15.32 5.84 -5.13
C THR A 151 15.89 4.42 -5.17
N HIS A 152 15.79 3.75 -6.31
CA HIS A 152 16.32 2.41 -6.57
C HIS A 152 16.53 2.21 -8.08
N SER A 153 17.09 1.07 -8.48
CA SER A 153 17.40 0.77 -9.90
C SER A 153 16.17 0.79 -10.81
N LEU A 154 15.01 0.33 -10.33
CA LEU A 154 13.77 0.33 -11.13
C LEU A 154 13.13 1.71 -11.33
N SER A 155 13.63 2.79 -10.72
CA SER A 155 13.03 4.13 -10.87
C SER A 155 13.06 4.63 -12.33
N ILE A 156 13.96 4.10 -13.16
CA ILE A 156 14.03 4.40 -14.58
C ILE A 156 12.74 4.02 -15.33
N HIS A 157 12.06 2.95 -14.93
CA HIS A 157 10.79 2.55 -15.54
C HIS A 157 9.70 3.59 -15.27
N GLN A 158 9.67 4.16 -14.07
CA GLN A 158 8.74 5.23 -13.73
C GLN A 158 9.03 6.49 -14.58
N ALA A 159 10.31 6.84 -14.76
CA ALA A 159 10.72 7.95 -15.63
C ALA A 159 10.29 7.77 -17.10
N MET A 160 10.23 6.54 -17.60
CA MET A 160 9.73 6.26 -18.95
C MET A 160 8.20 6.34 -19.08
N LEU A 161 7.46 6.15 -17.98
CA LEU A 161 6.00 6.15 -17.95
C LEU A 161 5.41 7.57 -17.80
N VAL A 162 5.96 8.36 -16.87
CA VAL A 162 5.44 9.70 -16.50
C VAL A 162 5.25 10.68 -17.67
N PRO A 163 6.02 10.64 -18.78
CA PRO A 163 5.81 11.53 -19.93
C PRO A 163 4.42 11.52 -20.56
N ASP A 164 3.61 10.48 -20.35
CA ASP A 164 2.21 10.47 -20.83
C ASP A 164 1.33 11.51 -20.12
N TRP A 165 1.74 11.99 -18.94
CA TRP A 165 1.03 13.01 -18.19
C TRP A 165 1.64 14.41 -18.32
N GLY A 166 2.94 14.56 -18.60
CA GLY A 166 3.54 15.89 -18.77
C GLY A 166 5.05 15.91 -19.01
N PRO A 167 5.61 17.09 -19.34
CA PRO A 167 7.06 17.27 -19.48
C PRO A 167 7.80 16.74 -18.25
N THR A 168 8.75 15.84 -18.46
CA THR A 168 9.36 15.04 -17.39
C THR A 168 10.86 15.27 -17.26
N THR A 169 11.31 15.54 -16.04
CA THR A 169 12.73 15.49 -15.66
C THR A 169 12.96 14.34 -14.69
N TRP A 170 13.87 13.44 -15.05
CA TRP A 170 14.31 12.34 -14.20
C TRP A 170 15.60 12.73 -13.46
N PHE A 171 15.53 12.70 -12.12
CA PHE A 171 16.64 12.97 -11.22
C PHE A 171 17.25 11.64 -10.78
N THR A 172 18.44 11.33 -11.28
CA THR A 172 19.10 10.04 -11.05
C THR A 172 19.62 9.84 -9.62
N GLN A 173 19.76 10.94 -8.85
CA GLN A 173 20.33 10.96 -7.50
C GLN A 173 21.72 10.31 -7.35
N GLY A 174 22.43 10.04 -8.45
CA GLY A 174 23.65 9.23 -8.45
C GLY A 174 23.42 7.74 -8.09
N ILE A 175 22.17 7.29 -8.04
CA ILE A 175 21.79 5.90 -7.72
C ILE A 175 21.96 4.99 -8.94
N ILE A 176 21.61 5.50 -10.11
CA ILE A 176 21.65 4.75 -11.37
C ILE A 176 22.10 5.67 -12.50
N GLU A 177 23.08 5.21 -13.26
CA GLU A 177 23.43 5.79 -14.55
C GLU A 177 22.74 4.96 -15.63
N PRO A 178 21.90 5.56 -16.50
CA PRO A 178 21.21 4.80 -17.55
C PRO A 178 22.21 4.19 -18.54
N SER A 179 21.91 2.98 -19.01
CA SER A 179 22.64 2.40 -20.13
C SER A 179 22.48 3.25 -21.41
N PRO A 180 23.32 3.07 -22.44
CA PRO A 180 23.12 3.75 -23.72
C PRO A 180 21.73 3.46 -24.31
N GLU A 181 21.24 2.23 -24.19
CA GLU A 181 19.90 1.84 -24.65
C GLU A 181 18.80 2.56 -23.86
N ASP A 182 18.88 2.56 -22.53
CA ASP A 182 17.89 3.25 -21.71
C ASP A 182 17.92 4.76 -21.92
N THR A 183 19.10 5.34 -22.17
CA THR A 183 19.26 6.75 -22.52
C THR A 183 18.51 7.08 -23.80
N GLU A 184 18.62 6.25 -24.84
CA GLU A 184 17.85 6.45 -26.08
C GLU A 184 16.35 6.27 -25.87
N ARG A 185 15.92 5.32 -25.03
CA ARG A 185 14.50 5.15 -24.66
C ARG A 185 13.94 6.37 -23.91
N LEU A 186 14.70 6.92 -22.97
CA LEU A 186 14.34 8.14 -22.24
C LEU A 186 14.27 9.35 -23.17
N LYS A 187 15.24 9.52 -24.07
CA LYS A 187 15.24 10.58 -25.09
C LYS A 187 14.06 10.47 -26.04
N ALA A 188 13.73 9.27 -26.52
CA ALA A 188 12.57 9.03 -27.38
C ALA A 188 11.24 9.43 -26.70
N ARG A 189 11.22 9.45 -25.37
CA ARG A 189 10.10 9.90 -24.52
C ARG A 189 10.23 11.36 -24.08
N ASN A 190 11.21 12.11 -24.59
CA ASN A 190 11.54 13.48 -24.23
C ASN A 190 11.82 13.70 -22.74
N VAL A 191 12.37 12.69 -22.06
CA VAL A 191 12.75 12.81 -20.65
C VAL A 191 14.09 13.52 -20.53
N GLN A 192 14.13 14.60 -19.74
CA GLN A 192 15.38 15.24 -19.35
C GLN A 192 16.06 14.43 -18.25
N ILE A 193 17.35 14.15 -18.40
CA ILE A 193 18.13 13.38 -17.41
C ILE A 193 18.99 14.36 -16.60
N GLU A 194 18.65 14.54 -15.33
CA GLU A 194 19.41 15.34 -14.37
C GLU A 194 20.24 14.43 -13.45
N ARG A 195 21.55 14.69 -13.41
CA ARG A 195 22.54 13.87 -12.69
C ARG A 195 22.96 14.48 -11.36
N VAL A 196 22.85 15.80 -11.23
CA VAL A 196 23.20 16.46 -9.98
C VAL A 196 22.09 16.16 -8.95
N PRO A 197 22.44 15.64 -7.75
CA PRO A 197 21.45 15.27 -6.75
C PRO A 197 20.59 16.44 -6.31
N VAL A 198 19.31 16.17 -6.10
CA VAL A 198 18.35 17.06 -5.43
C VAL A 198 18.63 17.05 -3.93
N VAL A 199 18.64 18.24 -3.33
CA VAL A 199 18.93 18.44 -1.89
C VAL A 199 17.82 19.17 -1.13
N ASP A 200 16.85 19.80 -1.81
CA ASP A 200 15.75 20.52 -1.18
C ASP A 200 14.51 20.60 -2.09
N VAL A 201 13.33 20.60 -1.49
CA VAL A 201 12.04 20.76 -2.20
C VAL A 201 11.48 22.15 -1.94
N LEU A 202 11.32 22.94 -3.00
CA LEU A 202 10.97 24.36 -2.92
C LEU A 202 9.46 24.61 -3.07
N GLY A 203 9.04 25.77 -2.55
CA GLY A 203 7.64 26.23 -2.53
C GLY A 203 7.00 26.07 -1.15
N ASP A 204 5.75 26.52 -1.03
CA ASP A 204 4.96 26.37 0.19
C ASP A 204 4.20 25.04 0.16
N ALA A 205 4.46 24.18 1.15
CA ALA A 205 3.75 22.91 1.27
C ALA A 205 2.23 23.16 1.44
N PRO A 206 1.37 22.34 0.81
CA PRO A 206 1.69 21.09 0.13
C PRO A 206 2.06 21.24 -1.35
N ASN A 207 2.19 22.47 -1.87
CA ASN A 207 2.55 22.73 -3.26
C ASN A 207 4.07 22.69 -3.47
N MET A 208 4.48 22.45 -4.70
CA MET A 208 5.87 22.45 -5.14
C MET A 208 6.05 23.45 -6.27
N THR A 209 7.17 24.18 -6.27
CA THR A 209 7.55 25.08 -7.37
C THR A 209 8.86 24.68 -8.03
N GLY A 210 9.67 23.85 -7.36
CA GLY A 210 10.91 23.35 -7.92
C GLY A 210 11.73 22.54 -6.93
N LEU A 211 12.88 22.09 -7.42
CA LEU A 211 13.86 21.30 -6.70
C LEU A 211 15.21 22.01 -6.74
N ARG A 212 15.87 22.12 -5.59
CA ARG A 212 17.24 22.63 -5.52
C ARG A 212 18.23 21.48 -5.67
N LEU A 213 19.20 21.66 -6.55
CA LEU A 213 20.29 20.72 -6.77
C LEU A 213 21.49 21.02 -5.88
N ALA A 214 22.35 20.03 -5.66
CA ALA A 214 23.55 20.15 -4.84
C ALA A 214 24.56 21.20 -5.35
N ASP A 215 24.51 21.53 -6.65
CA ASP A 215 25.33 22.58 -7.27
C ASP A 215 24.71 23.99 -7.16
N GLY A 216 23.55 24.10 -6.49
CA GLY A 216 22.83 25.36 -6.27
C GLY A 216 21.83 25.73 -7.36
N ARG A 217 21.78 25.01 -8.50
CA ARG A 217 20.76 25.22 -9.52
C ARG A 217 19.36 24.89 -8.97
N ILE A 218 18.35 25.51 -9.58
CA ILE A 218 16.95 25.23 -9.30
C ILE A 218 16.31 24.76 -10.60
N ILE A 219 15.63 23.62 -10.54
CA ILE A 219 14.81 23.09 -11.63
C ILE A 219 13.35 23.25 -11.23
N GLU A 220 12.56 23.92 -12.06
CA GLU A 220 11.15 24.12 -11.77
C GLU A 220 10.36 22.82 -12.00
N ILE A 221 9.63 22.39 -10.98
CA ILE A 221 8.88 21.14 -10.91
C ILE A 221 7.63 21.42 -10.09
N ASP A 222 6.47 21.00 -10.59
CA ASP A 222 5.17 21.24 -9.97
C ASP A 222 4.67 20.00 -9.20
N ALA A 223 5.11 18.81 -9.61
CA ALA A 223 4.84 17.54 -8.93
C ALA A 223 6.00 16.56 -9.12
N LEU A 224 6.30 15.78 -8.08
CA LEU A 224 7.42 14.84 -8.04
C LEU A 224 6.92 13.42 -7.80
N PHE A 225 7.21 12.51 -8.71
CA PHE A 225 7.01 11.08 -8.51
C PHE A 225 8.20 10.46 -7.80
N VAL A 226 7.93 9.67 -6.76
CA VAL A 226 8.92 9.00 -5.93
C VAL A 226 8.46 7.56 -5.72
N GLY A 227 9.34 6.57 -5.96
CA GLY A 227 9.12 5.17 -5.59
C GLY A 227 9.69 4.90 -4.19
N PRO A 228 8.95 5.06 -3.09
CA PRO A 228 9.49 4.80 -1.76
C PRO A 228 9.75 3.32 -1.55
N ARG A 229 10.62 3.00 -0.59
CA ARG A 229 10.69 1.65 -0.07
C ARG A 229 9.44 1.39 0.77
N ALA A 230 8.85 0.23 0.64
CA ALA A 230 7.73 -0.23 1.43
C ALA A 230 8.23 -1.05 2.62
N GLU A 231 7.76 -0.70 3.81
CA GLU A 231 7.96 -1.46 5.04
C GLU A 231 6.66 -2.12 5.49
N MET A 232 6.74 -3.31 6.09
CA MET A 232 5.58 -3.93 6.73
C MET A 232 5.00 -3.00 7.79
N ALA A 233 3.69 -2.71 7.66
CA ALA A 233 3.01 -1.84 8.62
C ALA A 233 2.84 -2.50 10.00
N SER A 234 3.03 -3.82 10.08
CA SER A 234 2.75 -4.63 11.26
C SER A 234 3.80 -5.75 11.44
N PRO A 235 4.18 -6.08 12.69
CA PRO A 235 5.15 -7.16 12.97
C PRO A 235 4.53 -8.56 12.90
N LEU A 236 3.21 -8.68 12.75
CA LEU A 236 2.48 -9.93 13.00
C LEU A 236 2.88 -11.07 12.06
N ALA A 237 3.17 -10.77 10.79
CA ALA A 237 3.63 -11.78 9.85
C ALA A 237 4.94 -12.43 10.32
N ASN A 238 5.90 -11.62 10.81
CA ASN A 238 7.14 -12.12 11.41
C ASN A 238 6.88 -12.94 12.68
N GLN A 239 6.02 -12.45 13.58
CA GLN A 239 5.70 -13.15 14.84
C GLN A 239 5.04 -14.51 14.60
N LEU A 240 4.22 -14.62 13.55
CA LEU A 240 3.57 -15.86 13.13
C LEU A 240 4.51 -16.81 12.39
N GLY A 241 5.71 -16.35 11.99
CA GLY A 241 6.67 -17.14 11.21
C GLY A 241 6.34 -17.23 9.72
N CYS A 242 5.62 -16.24 9.17
CA CYS A 242 5.38 -16.17 7.73
C CYS A 242 6.69 -15.89 6.97
N GLU A 243 6.85 -16.53 5.82
CA GLU A 243 7.95 -16.24 4.90
C GLU A 243 7.69 -14.97 4.09
N PHE A 244 8.78 -14.35 3.62
CA PHE A 244 8.75 -13.15 2.81
C PHE A 244 9.54 -13.33 1.52
N ASP A 245 9.09 -12.67 0.47
CA ASP A 245 9.87 -12.46 -0.75
C ASP A 245 10.48 -11.07 -0.71
N GLU A 246 11.81 -10.99 -0.90
CA GLU A 246 12.52 -9.71 -0.97
C GLU A 246 12.43 -9.11 -2.38
N GLY A 247 12.12 -7.82 -2.45
CA GLY A 247 12.02 -7.07 -3.69
C GLY A 247 12.75 -5.73 -3.63
N PRO A 248 12.98 -5.09 -4.78
CA PRO A 248 13.64 -3.77 -4.86
C PRO A 248 12.86 -2.66 -4.14
N MET A 249 11.56 -2.86 -3.91
CA MET A 249 10.71 -1.96 -3.15
C MET A 249 10.49 -2.40 -1.70
N GLY A 250 11.19 -3.43 -1.21
CA GLY A 250 11.00 -4.01 0.13
C GLY A 250 10.41 -5.41 0.10
N ALA A 251 10.32 -6.01 1.29
CA ALA A 251 9.77 -7.34 1.48
C ALA A 251 8.25 -7.37 1.26
N VAL A 252 7.72 -8.50 0.80
CA VAL A 252 6.28 -8.79 0.77
C VAL A 252 6.02 -10.16 1.40
N ILE A 253 4.88 -10.33 2.07
CA ILE A 253 4.51 -11.63 2.64
C ILE A 253 4.32 -12.62 1.49
N ARG A 254 5.05 -13.74 1.52
CA ARG A 254 4.91 -14.80 0.52
C ARG A 254 3.56 -15.46 0.68
N VAL A 255 2.83 -15.57 -0.42
CA VAL A 255 1.54 -16.25 -0.48
C VAL A 255 1.42 -17.12 -1.72
N ASP A 256 0.59 -18.15 -1.64
CA ASP A 256 0.21 -18.96 -2.79
C ASP A 256 -0.90 -18.31 -3.64
N ASP A 257 -1.35 -19.03 -4.67
CA ASP A 257 -2.45 -18.58 -5.55
C ASP A 257 -3.75 -18.31 -4.77
N TRP A 258 -3.98 -19.03 -3.67
CA TRP A 258 -5.11 -18.89 -2.75
C TRP A 258 -4.90 -17.85 -1.65
N LYS A 259 -3.78 -17.11 -1.69
CA LYS A 259 -3.43 -16.06 -0.72
C LYS A 259 -3.08 -16.61 0.68
N GLN A 260 -2.83 -17.90 0.80
CA GLN A 260 -2.36 -18.53 2.04
C GLN A 260 -0.87 -18.29 2.18
N THR A 261 -0.41 -17.95 3.39
CA THR A 261 1.03 -17.78 3.66
C THR A 261 1.70 -19.13 3.85
N SER A 262 3.01 -19.14 4.12
CA SER A 262 3.74 -20.35 4.53
C SER A 262 3.22 -20.96 5.85
N VAL A 263 2.38 -20.25 6.61
CA VAL A 263 1.80 -20.70 7.88
C VAL A 263 0.35 -21.16 7.63
N PRO A 264 0.04 -22.45 7.80
CA PRO A 264 -1.31 -22.95 7.60
C PRO A 264 -2.36 -22.21 8.43
N GLY A 265 -3.43 -21.79 7.78
CA GLY A 265 -4.51 -21.03 8.39
C GLY A 265 -4.28 -19.52 8.52
N VAL A 266 -3.13 -19.00 8.06
CA VAL A 266 -2.86 -17.57 7.92
C VAL A 266 -2.88 -17.21 6.43
N PHE A 267 -3.66 -16.20 6.08
CA PHE A 267 -3.75 -15.64 4.73
C PHE A 267 -3.24 -14.21 4.74
N ALA A 268 -2.83 -13.67 3.59
CA ALA A 268 -2.43 -12.27 3.47
C ALA A 268 -2.91 -11.65 2.15
N ALA A 269 -3.25 -10.36 2.19
CA ALA A 269 -3.81 -9.65 1.04
C ALA A 269 -3.48 -8.15 1.04
N GLY A 270 -3.65 -7.52 -0.12
CA GLY A 270 -3.32 -6.11 -0.34
C GLY A 270 -1.82 -5.88 -0.40
N ASP A 271 -1.40 -4.64 -0.12
CA ASP A 271 0.00 -4.23 -0.25
C ASP A 271 0.98 -5.03 0.63
N ALA A 272 0.50 -5.66 1.71
CA ALA A 272 1.35 -6.51 2.55
C ALA A 272 1.81 -7.80 1.82
N ALA A 273 1.07 -8.24 0.79
CA ALA A 273 1.33 -9.47 0.04
C ALA A 273 1.41 -9.22 -1.48
N SER A 274 1.60 -7.98 -1.91
CA SER A 274 1.72 -7.64 -3.33
C SER A 274 2.51 -6.37 -3.56
N VAL A 275 3.37 -6.39 -4.58
CA VAL A 275 4.05 -5.20 -5.10
C VAL A 275 3.14 -4.34 -5.99
N TRP A 276 2.00 -4.88 -6.43
CA TRP A 276 1.06 -4.18 -7.31
C TRP A 276 0.04 -3.40 -6.47
N SER A 277 0.48 -2.26 -5.93
CA SER A 277 -0.35 -1.44 -5.04
C SER A 277 -1.38 -0.60 -5.79
N ASN A 278 -2.66 -0.97 -5.64
CA ASN A 278 -3.84 -0.21 -6.07
C ASN A 278 -5.07 -0.68 -5.27
N ALA A 279 -6.05 0.20 -5.06
CA ALA A 279 -7.28 -0.14 -4.32
C ALA A 279 -8.03 -1.33 -4.94
N THR A 280 -8.13 -1.40 -6.27
CA THR A 280 -8.77 -2.50 -7.00
C THR A 280 -8.04 -3.82 -6.79
N PHE A 281 -6.70 -3.83 -6.92
CA PHE A 281 -5.91 -5.04 -6.69
C PHE A 281 -5.97 -5.49 -5.23
N ALA A 282 -5.95 -4.54 -4.28
CA ALA A 282 -6.12 -4.83 -2.87
C ALA A 282 -7.48 -5.47 -2.57
N ALA A 283 -8.57 -4.91 -3.12
CA ALA A 283 -9.91 -5.45 -2.96
C ALA A 283 -10.02 -6.87 -3.56
N ALA A 284 -9.52 -7.08 -4.78
CA ALA A 284 -9.52 -8.39 -5.43
C ALA A 284 -8.73 -9.45 -4.65
N ALA A 285 -7.53 -9.10 -4.16
CA ALA A 285 -6.74 -9.98 -3.30
C ALA A 285 -7.46 -10.28 -1.97
N GLY A 286 -8.15 -9.29 -1.41
CA GLY A 286 -9.01 -9.46 -0.24
C GLY A 286 -10.14 -10.46 -0.47
N VAL A 287 -10.87 -10.35 -1.59
CA VAL A 287 -11.89 -11.32 -1.98
C VAL A 287 -11.30 -12.73 -2.05
N ALA A 288 -10.17 -12.91 -2.72
CA ALA A 288 -9.50 -14.21 -2.84
C ALA A 288 -9.13 -14.79 -1.47
N ALA A 289 -8.51 -14.00 -0.58
CA ALA A 289 -8.14 -14.42 0.77
C ALA A 289 -9.36 -14.77 1.63
N GLY A 290 -10.44 -14.00 1.56
CA GLY A 290 -11.69 -14.28 2.29
C GLY A 290 -12.34 -15.60 1.84
N VAL A 291 -12.37 -15.86 0.54
CA VAL A 291 -12.89 -17.12 -0.03
C VAL A 291 -12.00 -18.30 0.38
N ALA A 292 -10.68 -18.16 0.31
CA ALA A 292 -9.75 -19.21 0.68
C ALA A 292 -9.80 -19.53 2.18
N ALA A 293 -9.84 -18.51 3.03
CA ALA A 293 -10.02 -18.67 4.47
C ALA A 293 -11.31 -19.43 4.77
N HIS A 294 -12.43 -19.08 4.14
CA HIS A 294 -13.68 -19.84 4.30
C HIS A 294 -13.54 -21.31 3.87
N ARG A 295 -12.90 -21.58 2.73
CA ARG A 295 -12.69 -22.96 2.24
C ARG A 295 -11.84 -23.77 3.21
N SER A 296 -10.78 -23.19 3.78
CA SER A 296 -9.92 -23.88 4.75
C SER A 296 -10.65 -24.27 6.04
N LEU A 297 -11.69 -23.52 6.45
CA LEU A 297 -12.54 -23.90 7.59
C LEU A 297 -13.37 -25.16 7.33
N ILE A 298 -13.67 -25.46 6.07
CA ILE A 298 -14.50 -26.62 5.67
C ILE A 298 -13.60 -27.83 5.35
N PHE A 299 -12.52 -27.59 4.62
CA PHE A 299 -11.71 -28.66 4.02
C PHE A 299 -10.37 -28.91 4.74
N GLY A 300 -10.00 -28.10 5.73
CA GLY A 300 -8.75 -28.28 6.48
C GLY A 300 -7.47 -28.03 5.67
N LEU A 301 -7.55 -27.20 4.63
CA LEU A 301 -6.43 -26.75 3.80
C LEU A 301 -5.49 -25.82 4.56
#